data_AF-A0A2R6EK93-F1
#
_entry.id   AF-A0A2R6EK93-F1
#
_cell.length_a   1.000
_cell.length_b   1.000
_cell.length_c   1.000
_cell.angle_alpha   90.00
_cell.angle_beta   90.00
_cell.angle_gamma   90.00
#
_symmetry.space_group_name_H-M   'P 1'
#
loop_
_entity.id
_entity.type
_entity.pdbx_description
1 polymer ?
#
loop_
_entity_poly.entity_id
_entity_poly.type
_entity_poly.pdbx_seq_one_letter_code
_entity_poly.pdbx_strand_id
1 'polypeptide(L)'
;MQTTRRELLGGGAAILGGGLAGCSSFAGNCDGANRSSIETEREAPPEDHREAVDPIGVSELPDSERTIAETAIEASSYVECKPASKSFSSLLNRIRDREREQQRRSDADLTTVYFAAGDAHYALVARELDMTISE
;
A
#
# COMPACT_ATOMS: atom_id res chain seq x y z
N MET A 1 -44.63 13.91 -42.30
CA MET A 1 -43.31 13.32 -41.97
C MET A 1 -43.16 13.34 -40.47
N GLN A 2 -42.84 12.16 -39.95
CA GLN A 2 -42.60 11.69 -38.58
C GLN A 2 -42.62 12.69 -37.41
N THR A 3 -43.63 12.50 -36.56
CA THR A 3 -43.62 12.65 -35.10
C THR A 3 -42.52 11.78 -34.47
N THR A 4 -41.88 12.24 -33.38
CA THR A 4 -41.77 11.54 -32.07
C THR A 4 -40.71 12.22 -31.19
N ARG A 5 -41.17 12.79 -30.07
CA ARG A 5 -40.35 13.17 -28.90
C ARG A 5 -39.88 11.88 -28.22
N ARG A 6 -38.59 11.77 -27.90
CA ARG A 6 -38.09 10.70 -27.01
C ARG A 6 -38.11 11.20 -25.57
N GLU A 7 -39.02 10.63 -24.81
CA GLU A 7 -39.05 10.61 -23.34
C GLU A 7 -37.84 9.83 -22.80
N LEU A 8 -37.13 10.40 -21.83
CA LEU A 8 -36.22 9.69 -20.93
C LEU A 8 -36.99 9.45 -19.63
N LEU A 9 -37.62 8.27 -19.54
CA LEU A 9 -38.33 7.78 -18.36
C LEU A 9 -37.72 6.44 -17.94
N GLY A 10 -37.56 6.29 -16.62
CA GLY A 10 -37.41 5.02 -15.93
C GLY A 10 -35.95 4.55 -15.85
N GLY A 11 -35.36 4.30 -14.69
CA GLY A 11 -35.96 3.82 -13.44
C GLY A 11 -35.52 2.38 -13.21
N GLY A 12 -34.93 2.13 -12.03
CA GLY A 12 -34.53 0.80 -11.56
C GLY A 12 -33.04 0.53 -11.75
N ALA A 13 -32.32 -0.12 -10.83
CA ALA A 13 -32.69 -0.73 -9.57
C ALA A 13 -31.43 -0.94 -8.73
N ALA A 14 -31.65 -1.18 -7.44
CA ALA A 14 -30.66 -1.47 -6.42
C ALA A 14 -29.66 -2.57 -6.81
N ILE A 15 -28.38 -2.36 -6.48
CA ILE A 15 -27.43 -3.44 -6.27
C ILE A 15 -27.27 -3.61 -4.75
N LEU A 16 -28.14 -4.44 -4.19
CA LEU A 16 -27.89 -5.16 -2.94
C LEU A 16 -27.43 -6.55 -3.35
N GLY A 17 -26.19 -6.91 -3.01
CA GLY A 17 -25.77 -8.31 -3.01
C GLY A 17 -24.30 -8.55 -3.30
N GLY A 18 -23.63 -9.17 -2.33
CA GLY A 18 -22.46 -10.02 -2.59
C GLY A 18 -21.15 -9.48 -2.02
N GLY A 19 -20.79 -9.96 -0.82
CA GLY A 19 -19.55 -9.61 -0.15
C GLY A 19 -18.30 -10.07 -0.90
N LEU A 20 -17.33 -9.17 -0.97
CA LEU A 20 -15.92 -9.48 -0.91
C LEU A 20 -15.38 -8.74 0.32
N ALA A 21 -15.11 -9.47 1.38
CA ALA A 21 -14.28 -8.98 2.45
C ALA A 21 -12.91 -8.62 1.85
N GLY A 22 -12.52 -7.33 1.91
CA GLY A 22 -11.13 -6.95 1.63
C GLY A 22 -10.90 -5.61 0.92
N CYS A 23 -11.89 -4.96 0.31
CA CYS A 23 -11.66 -3.66 -0.35
C CYS A 23 -11.99 -2.49 0.59
N SER A 24 -11.27 -2.40 1.71
CA SER A 24 -11.31 -1.22 2.57
C SER A 24 -10.43 -0.12 1.99
N SER A 25 -10.73 0.36 0.79
CA SER A 25 -10.37 1.74 0.40
C SER A 25 -11.30 2.69 1.16
N PHE A 26 -11.21 2.69 2.48
CA PHE A 26 -11.81 3.71 3.31
C PHE A 26 -10.68 4.60 3.80
N ALA A 27 -10.65 5.83 3.28
CA ALA A 27 -10.18 6.97 4.05
C ALA A 27 -11.14 7.14 5.27
N GLY A 28 -11.15 6.13 6.14
CA GLY A 28 -11.87 6.14 7.39
C GLY A 28 -11.11 7.06 8.32
N ASN A 29 -11.84 7.99 8.92
CA ASN A 29 -11.35 8.83 9.99
C ASN A 29 -10.89 7.87 11.11
N CYS A 30 -9.58 7.55 11.20
CA CYS A 30 -9.05 6.91 12.39
C CYS A 30 -9.26 7.93 13.51
N ASP A 31 -10.37 7.79 14.25
CA ASP A 31 -10.68 8.66 15.38
C ASP A 31 -9.60 8.42 16.45
N GLY A 32 -8.60 9.31 16.48
CA GLY A 32 -7.41 9.19 17.33
C GLY A 32 -6.16 8.78 16.56
N ALA A 33 -4.99 9.23 17.05
CA ALA A 33 -3.64 9.15 16.44
C ALA A 33 -3.07 7.72 16.24
N ASN A 34 -3.91 6.72 16.03
CA ASN A 34 -3.58 5.30 15.96
C ASN A 34 -3.59 4.78 14.52
N ARG A 35 -2.82 5.44 13.65
CA ARG A 35 -2.75 5.15 12.21
C ARG A 35 -1.36 4.64 11.84
N SER A 36 -1.29 3.50 11.18
CA SER A 36 -0.07 3.06 10.49
C SER A 36 -0.27 3.21 8.99
N SER A 37 0.82 3.49 8.25
CA SER A 37 0.76 3.68 6.81
C SER A 37 1.97 3.13 6.08
N ILE A 38 1.76 2.81 4.81
CA ILE A 38 2.79 2.56 3.81
C ILE A 38 2.51 3.55 2.69
N GLU A 39 3.38 4.53 2.50
CA GLU A 39 3.32 5.47 1.40
C GLU A 39 4.27 4.98 0.30
N THR A 40 3.85 5.13 -0.96
CA THR A 40 4.67 4.74 -2.11
C THR A 40 4.81 5.88 -3.09
N GLU A 41 6.02 6.05 -3.61
CA GLU A 41 6.32 7.00 -4.67
C GLU A 41 7.04 6.27 -5.79
N ARG A 42 6.60 6.49 -7.04
CA ARG A 42 7.25 5.86 -8.19
C ARG A 42 8.61 6.50 -8.42
N GLU A 43 9.66 5.81 -8.01
CA GLU A 43 11.03 6.29 -8.07
C GLU A 43 11.96 5.10 -8.31
N ALA A 44 12.92 5.29 -9.21
CA ALA A 44 13.98 4.32 -9.44
C ALA A 44 15.14 4.57 -8.46
N PRO A 45 15.80 3.53 -7.94
CA PRO A 45 16.97 3.70 -7.11
C PRO A 45 18.05 4.56 -7.81
N PRO A 46 18.74 5.45 -7.06
CA PRO A 46 19.89 6.21 -7.55
C PRO A 46 20.92 5.30 -8.21
N GLU A 47 21.52 5.74 -9.31
CA GLU A 47 22.38 4.88 -10.16
C GLU A 47 23.57 4.30 -9.40
N ASP A 48 24.14 5.08 -8.50
CA ASP A 48 25.25 4.78 -7.61
C ASP A 48 24.91 3.74 -6.53
N HIS A 49 23.63 3.42 -6.35
CA HIS A 49 23.15 2.50 -5.32
C HIS A 49 22.31 1.34 -5.84
N ARG A 50 22.06 1.27 -7.16
CA ARG A 50 21.23 0.21 -7.78
C ARG A 50 21.69 -1.21 -7.47
N GLU A 51 23.00 -1.46 -7.40
CA GLU A 51 23.53 -2.80 -7.10
C GLU A 51 23.35 -3.21 -5.63
N ALA A 52 23.28 -2.23 -4.73
CA ALA A 52 23.12 -2.45 -3.29
C ALA A 52 21.64 -2.49 -2.86
N VAL A 53 20.75 -1.89 -3.67
CA VAL A 53 19.31 -1.93 -3.44
C VAL A 53 18.74 -3.27 -3.90
N ASP A 54 18.30 -4.06 -2.92
CA ASP A 54 17.50 -5.26 -3.14
C ASP A 54 16.00 -4.90 -2.97
N PRO A 55 15.22 -4.67 -4.04
CA PRO A 55 13.81 -4.31 -3.94
C PRO A 55 12.95 -5.53 -3.55
N ILE A 56 11.84 -5.28 -2.87
CA ILE A 56 10.87 -6.31 -2.51
C ILE A 56 9.96 -6.56 -3.72
N GLY A 57 10.03 -7.76 -4.32
CA GLY A 57 9.17 -8.15 -5.43
C GLY A 57 7.71 -8.32 -5.00
N VAL A 58 6.80 -7.48 -5.53
CA VAL A 58 5.38 -7.51 -5.16
C VAL A 58 4.73 -8.85 -5.53
N SER A 59 5.09 -9.42 -6.68
CA SER A 59 4.61 -10.74 -7.12
C SER A 59 5.06 -11.89 -6.22
N GLU A 60 6.11 -11.70 -5.43
CA GLU A 60 6.67 -12.73 -4.54
C GLU A 60 6.06 -12.67 -3.13
N LEU A 61 5.31 -11.61 -2.83
CA LEU A 61 4.61 -11.47 -1.56
C LEU A 61 3.49 -12.51 -1.41
N PRO A 62 3.19 -12.98 -0.19
CA PRO A 62 1.95 -13.69 0.10
C PRO A 62 0.73 -12.88 -0.35
N ASP A 63 -0.34 -13.53 -0.82
CA ASP A 63 -1.49 -12.84 -1.44
C ASP A 63 -2.06 -11.70 -0.58
N SER A 64 -2.12 -11.87 0.73
CA SER A 64 -2.62 -10.84 1.64
C SER A 64 -1.66 -9.66 1.86
N GLU A 65 -0.34 -9.87 1.76
CA GLU A 65 0.65 -8.79 1.73
C GLU A 65 0.66 -8.11 0.35
N ARG A 66 0.49 -8.90 -0.72
CA ARG A 66 0.43 -8.43 -2.09
C ARG A 66 -0.73 -7.47 -2.31
N THR A 67 -1.94 -7.80 -1.84
CA THR A 67 -3.09 -6.89 -1.91
C THR A 67 -2.80 -5.53 -1.26
N ILE A 68 -2.10 -5.53 -0.11
CA ILE A 68 -1.72 -4.30 0.57
C ILE A 68 -0.72 -3.49 -0.27
N ALA A 69 0.34 -4.14 -0.78
CA ALA A 69 1.36 -3.50 -1.60
C ALA A 69 0.78 -2.95 -2.91
N GLU A 70 -0.07 -3.71 -3.61
CA GLU A 70 -0.76 -3.28 -4.82
C GLU A 70 -1.66 -2.08 -4.54
N THR A 71 -2.43 -2.10 -3.45
CA THR A 71 -3.26 -0.96 -3.05
C THR A 71 -2.40 0.27 -2.74
N ALA A 72 -1.28 0.08 -2.04
CA ALA A 72 -0.36 1.17 -1.72
C ALA A 72 0.28 1.78 -2.98
N ILE A 73 0.58 0.96 -3.99
CA ILE A 73 1.10 1.39 -5.30
C ILE A 73 0.04 2.14 -6.10
N GLU A 74 -1.19 1.62 -6.16
CA GLU A 74 -2.29 2.21 -6.93
C GLU A 74 -2.74 3.55 -6.34
N ALA A 75 -2.88 3.62 -5.01
CA ALA A 75 -3.37 4.81 -4.31
C ALA A 75 -2.25 5.72 -3.77
N SER A 76 -0.98 5.40 -4.07
CA SER A 76 0.24 6.02 -3.49
C SER A 76 0.34 5.94 -1.96
N SER A 77 -0.64 5.32 -1.29
CA SER A 77 -0.63 5.08 0.14
C SER A 77 -1.61 3.98 0.53
N TYR A 78 -1.25 3.22 1.54
CA TYR A 78 -2.14 2.31 2.25
C TYR A 78 -2.11 2.61 3.74
N VAL A 79 -3.26 2.47 4.38
CA VAL A 79 -3.48 2.91 5.75
C VAL A 79 -4.28 1.88 6.51
N GLU A 80 -3.83 1.55 7.71
CA GLU A 80 -4.63 0.79 8.68
C GLU A 80 -4.71 1.51 10.02
N CYS A 81 -5.90 1.53 10.61
CA CYS A 81 -6.07 1.91 12.00
C CYS A 81 -5.74 0.69 12.90
N LYS A 82 -5.25 0.94 14.12
CA LYS A 82 -4.98 -0.15 15.08
C LYS A 82 -6.27 -0.88 15.52
N PRO A 83 -6.19 -2.19 15.84
CA PRO A 83 -5.02 -3.05 15.65
C PRO A 83 -4.79 -3.36 14.17
N ALA A 84 -3.54 -3.25 13.73
CA ALA A 84 -3.19 -3.57 12.35
C ALA A 84 -3.46 -5.06 12.06
N SER A 85 -3.79 -5.35 10.81
CA SER A 85 -3.95 -6.71 10.33
C SER A 85 -2.61 -7.45 10.43
N LYS A 86 -2.68 -8.78 10.61
CA LYS A 86 -1.47 -9.62 10.63
C LYS A 86 -0.66 -9.48 9.34
N SER A 87 -1.34 -9.32 8.21
CA SER A 87 -0.72 -9.12 6.90
C SER A 87 0.03 -7.80 6.83
N PHE A 88 -0.57 -6.71 7.34
CA PHE A 88 0.10 -5.41 7.38
C PHE A 88 1.31 -5.42 8.31
N SER A 89 1.19 -5.97 9.52
CA SER A 89 2.34 -6.11 10.43
C SER A 89 3.44 -7.00 9.84
N SER A 90 3.07 -8.07 9.13
CA SER A 90 4.04 -8.94 8.43
C SER A 90 4.78 -8.18 7.34
N LEU A 91 4.06 -7.40 6.51
CA LEU A 91 4.65 -6.57 5.48
C LEU A 91 5.56 -5.49 6.05
N LEU A 92 5.17 -4.82 7.14
CA LEU A 92 6.02 -3.85 7.85
C LEU A 92 7.32 -4.49 8.36
N ASN A 93 7.26 -5.68 8.94
CA ASN A 93 8.44 -6.41 9.38
C ASN A 93 9.35 -6.75 8.19
N ARG A 94 8.78 -7.18 7.07
CA ARG A 94 9.54 -7.45 5.84
C ARG A 94 10.26 -6.20 5.31
N ILE A 95 9.60 -5.04 5.34
CA ILE A 95 10.20 -3.76 4.95
C ILE A 95 11.38 -3.43 5.86
N ARG A 96 11.21 -3.53 7.19
CA ARG A 96 12.29 -3.29 8.18
C ARG A 96 13.46 -4.25 8.04
N ASP A 97 13.18 -5.53 7.80
CA ASP A 97 14.22 -6.52 7.62
C ASP A 97 15.00 -6.26 6.33
N ARG A 98 14.33 -5.76 5.27
CA ARG A 98 14.99 -5.36 4.04
C ARG A 98 15.86 -4.12 4.22
N GLU A 99 15.36 -3.10 4.90
CA GLU A 99 16.13 -1.89 5.27
C GLU A 99 17.42 -2.27 6.02
N ARG A 100 17.31 -3.12 7.05
CA ARG A 100 18.46 -3.60 7.83
C ARG A 100 19.46 -4.38 7.00
N GLU A 101 18.98 -5.21 6.09
CA GLU A 101 19.84 -6.03 5.23
C GLU A 101 20.58 -5.16 4.20
N GLN A 102 19.89 -4.19 3.58
CA GLN A 102 20.51 -3.21 2.68
C GLN A 102 21.60 -2.41 3.39
N GLN A 103 21.32 -1.92 4.60
CA GLN A 103 22.28 -1.17 5.41
C GLN A 103 23.49 -2.00 5.86
N ARG A 104 23.37 -3.34 5.99
CA ARG A 104 24.51 -4.21 6.30
C ARG A 104 25.38 -4.52 5.10
N ARG A 105 24.82 -4.49 3.89
CA ARG A 105 25.53 -4.81 2.64
C ARG A 105 26.25 -3.62 2.03
N SER A 106 25.89 -2.41 2.45
CA SER A 106 26.39 -1.17 1.89
C SER A 106 26.95 -0.26 2.99
N ASP A 107 28.09 0.36 2.72
CA ASP A 107 28.60 1.46 3.53
C ASP A 107 27.85 2.79 3.25
N ALA A 108 27.01 2.82 2.22
CA ALA A 108 26.10 3.94 1.96
C ALA A 108 24.90 3.91 2.91
N ASP A 109 24.36 5.09 3.23
CA ASP A 109 23.16 5.25 4.05
C ASP A 109 21.91 4.96 3.21
N LEU A 110 21.60 3.68 3.03
CA LEU A 110 20.48 3.21 2.21
C LEU A 110 19.26 2.94 3.09
N THR A 111 18.59 4.02 3.48
CA THR A 111 17.36 3.95 4.30
C THR A 111 16.10 3.72 3.47
N THR A 112 16.14 4.00 2.17
CA THR A 112 14.98 3.83 1.28
C THR A 112 14.86 2.38 0.80
N VAL A 113 13.77 1.73 1.19
CA VAL A 113 13.35 0.43 0.65
C VAL A 113 12.45 0.66 -0.56
N TYR A 114 12.48 -0.27 -1.52
CA TYR A 114 11.68 -0.19 -2.74
C TYR A 114 10.80 -1.42 -2.91
N PHE A 115 9.59 -1.24 -3.45
CA PHE A 115 8.85 -2.31 -4.12
C PHE A 115 9.28 -2.40 -5.59
N ALA A 116 9.31 -3.62 -6.13
CA ALA A 116 9.39 -3.89 -7.56
C ALA A 116 8.08 -4.51 -8.05
N ALA A 117 7.45 -3.88 -9.05
CA ALA A 117 6.26 -4.38 -9.73
C ALA A 117 6.43 -4.30 -11.24
N GLY A 118 6.69 -5.45 -11.88
CA GLY A 118 7.16 -5.50 -13.26
C GLY A 118 8.50 -4.79 -13.40
N ASP A 119 8.61 -3.87 -14.36
CA ASP A 119 9.83 -3.07 -14.59
C ASP A 119 9.88 -1.77 -13.75
N ALA A 120 8.86 -1.50 -12.92
CA ALA A 120 8.75 -0.28 -12.12
C ALA A 120 9.22 -0.50 -10.68
N HIS A 121 9.84 0.54 -10.14
CA HIS A 121 10.26 0.63 -8.75
C HIS A 121 9.46 1.71 -8.02
N TYR A 122 9.21 1.47 -6.73
CA TYR A 122 8.45 2.38 -5.87
C TYR A 122 9.15 2.53 -4.53
N ALA A 123 9.64 3.72 -4.22
CA ALA A 123 10.21 4.06 -2.92
C ALA A 123 9.14 3.98 -1.84
N LEU A 124 9.51 3.46 -0.67
CA LEU A 124 8.58 3.20 0.44
C LEU A 124 8.88 4.11 1.62
N VAL A 125 7.81 4.67 2.18
CA VAL A 125 7.84 5.29 3.50
C VAL A 125 6.84 4.56 4.39
N ALA A 126 7.35 3.68 5.24
CA ALA A 126 6.56 2.93 6.19
C ALA A 126 6.54 3.63 7.55
N ARG A 127 5.34 3.85 8.10
CA ARG A 127 5.15 4.46 9.42
C ARG A 127 4.30 3.53 10.28
N GLU A 128 4.87 3.08 11.38
CA GLU A 128 4.14 2.41 12.45
C GLU A 128 4.12 3.34 13.66
N LEU A 129 2.95 3.85 14.03
CA LEU A 129 2.81 4.61 15.27
C LEU A 129 2.65 3.64 16.43
N ASP A 130 3.69 3.55 17.27
CA ASP A 130 3.61 2.81 18.52
C ASP A 130 2.89 3.64 19.59
N MET A 131 2.08 2.98 20.43
CA MET A 131 1.50 3.67 21.57
C MET A 131 2.62 3.86 22.59
N THR A 132 3.12 5.08 22.75
CA THR A 132 3.71 5.44 24.05
C THR A 132 2.54 5.49 25.04
N ILE A 133 2.29 4.39 25.74
CA ILE A 133 1.58 4.48 27.02
C ILE A 133 2.57 5.17 27.94
N SER A 134 2.46 6.50 28.08
CA SER A 134 3.07 7.19 29.20
C SER A 134 2.39 6.69 30.47
N GLU A 135 3.19 6.13 31.39
CA GLU A 135 2.78 5.75 32.75
C GLU A 135 2.21 6.92 33.55
#